data_AF-A0A1Q9RYF6-F1
#
_entry.id   AF-A0A1Q9RYF6-F1
#
_cell.length_a   1.000
_cell.length_b   1.000
_cell.length_c   1.000
_cell.angle_alpha   90.00
_cell.angle_beta   90.00
_cell.angle_gamma   90.00
#
_symmetry.space_group_name_H-M   'P 1'
#
loop_
_entity.id
_entity.type
_entity.pdbx_description
1 polymer ?
#
loop_
_entity_poly.entity_id
_entity_poly.type
_entity_poly.pdbx_seq_one_letter_code
_entity_poly.pdbx_strand_id
1 'polypeptide(L)'
;MTDVQVKVPEERLPEFYAMYASWLAAPAGTPPEPLVEATSGYIGSRLPAWTSDDGELARIVWGKLTRSGKNLVSALVDADGTPISGDELAEQAGIKNGKSGVAGALGWPGRHSFAVNRTWFWCWEYPDGNAVYWLDEVVIELFRQARDGK
;
A
#
# COMPACT_ATOMS: atom_id res chain seq x y z
N MET A 1 20.30 -33.62 10.28
CA MET A 1 19.01 -33.34 9.62
C MET A 1 18.01 -33.12 10.73
N THR A 2 17.21 -32.05 10.64
CA THR A 2 16.26 -31.66 11.67
C THR A 2 14.87 -31.70 11.07
N ASP A 3 13.95 -32.39 11.73
CA ASP A 3 12.55 -32.44 11.31
C ASP A 3 11.85 -31.12 11.68
N VAL A 4 11.20 -30.51 10.70
CA VAL A 4 10.41 -29.28 10.86
C VAL A 4 8.99 -29.55 10.37
N GLN A 5 7.99 -29.34 11.23
CA GLN A 5 6.57 -29.46 10.89
C GLN A 5 5.90 -28.09 10.95
N VAL A 6 5.17 -27.74 9.90
CA VAL A 6 4.42 -26.49 9.79
C VAL A 6 2.97 -26.81 9.38
N LYS A 7 2.00 -26.22 10.07
CA LYS A 7 0.58 -26.32 9.67
C LYS A 7 0.30 -25.26 8.61
N VAL A 8 -0.08 -25.70 7.42
CA VAL A 8 -0.41 -24.83 6.29
C VAL A 8 -1.88 -25.06 5.91
N PRO A 9 -2.69 -24.00 5.75
CA PRO A 9 -4.03 -24.13 5.19
C PRO A 9 -3.99 -24.82 3.83
N GLU A 10 -4.94 -25.73 3.58
CA GLU A 10 -4.92 -26.61 2.39
C GLU A 10 -4.92 -25.79 1.09
N GLU A 11 -5.67 -24.69 1.05
CA GLU A 11 -5.77 -23.78 -0.08
C GLU A 11 -4.48 -22.99 -0.37
N ARG A 12 -3.52 -22.98 0.56
CA ARG A 12 -2.22 -22.29 0.43
C ARG A 12 -1.05 -23.26 0.25
N LEU A 13 -1.31 -24.57 0.18
CA LEU A 13 -0.28 -25.57 -0.08
C LEU A 13 0.48 -25.30 -1.38
N PRO A 14 -0.18 -24.93 -2.51
CA PRO A 14 0.55 -24.63 -3.75
C PRO A 14 1.56 -23.48 -3.59
N GLU A 15 1.19 -22.39 -2.93
CA GLU A 15 2.08 -21.26 -2.66
C GLU A 15 3.24 -21.63 -1.74
N PHE A 16 2.96 -22.42 -0.70
CA PHE A 16 3.98 -22.89 0.23
C PHE A 16 5.06 -23.71 -0.49
N TYR A 17 4.64 -24.65 -1.34
CA TYR A 17 5.57 -25.47 -2.13
C TYR A 17 6.33 -24.64 -3.16
N ALA A 18 5.69 -23.69 -3.83
CA ALA A 18 6.36 -22.81 -4.80
C ALA A 18 7.46 -21.95 -4.14
N MET A 19 7.16 -21.35 -2.99
CA MET A 19 8.12 -20.57 -2.20
C MET A 19 9.30 -21.44 -1.75
N TYR A 20 9.01 -22.63 -1.19
CA TYR A 20 10.05 -23.52 -0.67
C TYR A 20 10.94 -24.09 -1.79
N ALA A 21 10.36 -24.43 -2.94
CA ALA A 21 11.11 -24.86 -4.12
C ALA A 21 12.03 -23.77 -4.65
N SER A 22 11.55 -22.51 -4.72
CA SER A 22 12.38 -21.37 -5.12
C SER A 22 13.54 -21.14 -4.17
N TRP A 23 13.31 -21.30 -2.85
CA TRP A 23 14.35 -21.17 -1.85
C TRP A 23 15.39 -22.31 -1.94
N LEU A 24 14.97 -23.55 -2.17
CA LEU A 24 15.88 -24.68 -2.37
C LEU A 24 16.69 -24.62 -3.66
N ALA A 25 16.13 -24.02 -4.71
CA ALA A 25 16.80 -23.86 -6.00
C ALA A 25 17.85 -22.73 -5.98
N ALA A 26 17.80 -21.83 -4.99
CA ALA A 26 18.78 -20.76 -4.84
C ALA A 26 20.15 -21.34 -4.39
N PRO A 27 21.27 -20.82 -4.91
CA PRO A 27 22.60 -21.24 -4.45
C PRO A 27 22.79 -20.96 -2.95
N ALA A 28 23.54 -21.81 -2.27
CA ALA A 28 23.81 -21.66 -0.84
C ALA A 28 24.53 -20.32 -0.56
N GLY A 29 23.93 -19.48 0.28
CA GLY A 29 24.45 -18.15 0.61
C GLY A 29 23.95 -17.04 -0.32
N THR A 30 23.16 -17.37 -1.36
CA THR A 30 22.33 -16.39 -2.06
C THR A 30 21.11 -16.15 -1.18
N PRO A 31 20.93 -14.93 -0.62
CA PRO A 31 19.64 -14.54 -0.07
C PRO A 31 18.59 -14.84 -1.14
N PRO A 32 17.37 -15.31 -0.80
CA PRO A 32 16.33 -15.39 -1.81
C PRO A 32 16.32 -14.05 -2.52
N GLU A 33 16.49 -14.05 -3.85
CA GLU A 33 16.39 -12.79 -4.60
C GLU A 33 15.08 -12.16 -4.12
N PRO A 34 15.11 -10.91 -3.61
CA PRO A 34 13.87 -10.24 -3.30
C PRO A 34 13.05 -10.35 -4.58
N LEU A 35 11.80 -10.77 -4.45
CA LEU A 35 10.83 -10.78 -5.56
C LEU A 35 10.65 -9.32 -5.99
N VAL A 36 11.62 -8.79 -6.73
CA VAL A 36 11.82 -7.38 -7.05
C VAL A 36 11.99 -6.54 -5.77
N GLU A 37 12.81 -5.48 -5.82
CA GLU A 37 13.04 -4.54 -4.72
C GLU A 37 11.75 -4.15 -3.99
N ALA A 38 11.57 -4.69 -2.78
CA ALA A 38 10.64 -4.16 -1.80
C ALA A 38 11.32 -2.98 -1.08
N THR A 39 11.66 -1.94 -1.84
CA THR A 39 11.74 -0.59 -1.29
C THR A 39 10.30 -0.10 -1.20
N SER A 40 9.85 0.23 0.02
CA SER A 40 8.49 0.69 0.33
C SER A 40 7.40 -0.40 0.44
N GLY A 41 6.86 -0.56 1.65
CA GLY A 41 5.43 -0.71 1.99
C GLY A 41 4.47 -1.68 1.28
N TYR A 42 4.75 -2.29 0.12
CA TYR A 42 3.78 -3.07 -0.64
C TYR A 42 3.62 -4.50 -0.11
N ILE A 43 3.29 -4.67 1.17
CA ILE A 43 2.96 -5.99 1.70
C ILE A 43 1.58 -6.43 1.15
N GLY A 44 1.58 -7.31 0.14
CA GLY A 44 0.58 -8.38 0.04
C GLY A 44 -0.46 -8.31 -1.09
N SER A 45 -0.28 -7.49 -2.11
CA SER A 45 -1.20 -7.47 -3.26
C SER A 45 -0.53 -8.01 -4.52
N ARG A 46 -1.03 -9.13 -5.06
CA ARG A 46 -0.67 -9.63 -6.41
C ARG A 46 -1.16 -8.70 -7.53
N LEU A 47 -1.86 -7.61 -7.20
CA LEU A 47 -2.41 -6.67 -8.18
C LEU A 47 -1.33 -5.71 -8.68
N PRO A 48 -1.43 -5.25 -9.95
CA PRO A 48 -0.51 -4.29 -10.52
C PRO A 48 -0.37 -2.99 -9.70
N ALA A 49 0.82 -2.40 -9.74
CA ALA A 49 1.08 -1.05 -9.28
C ALA A 49 0.32 -0.02 -10.12
N TRP A 50 0.17 1.19 -9.56
CA TRP A 50 -0.40 2.32 -10.28
C TRP A 50 0.59 2.85 -11.32
N THR A 51 0.06 3.25 -12.48
CA THR A 51 0.82 3.76 -13.62
C THR A 51 0.20 5.07 -14.12
N SER A 52 0.95 5.87 -14.87
CA SER A 52 0.47 7.13 -15.44
C SER A 52 -0.79 7.00 -16.31
N ASP A 53 -1.09 5.80 -16.80
CA ASP A 53 -2.26 5.52 -17.64
C ASP A 53 -3.57 5.34 -16.83
N ASP A 54 -3.47 5.28 -15.50
CA ASP A 54 -4.59 4.96 -14.61
C ASP A 54 -5.49 6.15 -14.24
N GLY A 55 -5.46 7.24 -15.04
CA GLY A 55 -6.19 8.48 -14.72
C GLY A 55 -7.70 8.28 -14.53
N GLU A 56 -8.35 7.48 -15.38
CA GLU A 56 -9.78 7.14 -15.21
C GLU A 56 -10.01 6.31 -13.93
N LEU A 57 -9.12 5.37 -13.61
CA LEU A 57 -9.25 4.54 -12.41
C LEU A 57 -9.10 5.40 -11.14
N ALA A 58 -8.15 6.35 -11.14
CA ALA A 58 -7.98 7.30 -10.05
C ALA A 58 -9.24 8.16 -9.86
N ARG A 59 -9.89 8.61 -10.96
CA ARG A 59 -11.18 9.32 -10.90
C ARG A 59 -12.30 8.46 -10.30
N ILE A 60 -12.39 7.19 -10.69
CA ILE A 60 -13.35 6.24 -10.12
C ILE A 60 -13.13 6.09 -8.62
N VAL A 61 -11.90 5.80 -8.19
CA VAL A 61 -11.54 5.62 -6.77
C VAL A 61 -11.84 6.90 -5.99
N TRP A 62 -11.38 8.05 -6.47
CA TRP A 62 -11.64 9.36 -5.87
C TRP A 62 -13.14 9.63 -5.68
N GLY A 63 -13.95 9.32 -6.70
CA GLY A 63 -15.40 9.46 -6.65
C GLY A 63 -16.08 8.63 -5.55
N LYS A 64 -15.47 7.52 -5.13
CA LYS A 64 -15.98 6.63 -4.06
C LYS A 64 -15.49 6.98 -2.66
N LEU A 65 -14.51 7.88 -2.54
CA LEU A 65 -14.00 8.28 -1.24
C LEU A 65 -15.02 9.15 -0.49
N THR A 66 -15.14 8.90 0.82
CA THR A 66 -15.90 9.75 1.72
C THR A 66 -15.22 11.12 1.85
N ARG A 67 -15.89 12.13 2.42
CA ARG A 67 -15.28 13.45 2.65
C ARG A 67 -13.98 13.36 3.46
N SER A 68 -13.97 12.55 4.53
CA SER A 68 -12.77 12.34 5.34
C SER A 68 -11.68 11.59 4.57
N GLY A 69 -12.04 10.60 3.74
CA GLY A 69 -11.08 9.92 2.86
C GLY A 69 -10.48 10.86 1.81
N LYS A 70 -11.28 11.75 1.22
CA LYS A 70 -10.80 12.78 0.29
C LYS A 70 -9.86 13.76 0.98
N ASN A 71 -10.18 14.20 2.21
CA ASN A 71 -9.29 15.07 2.97
C ASN A 71 -7.95 14.38 3.28
N LEU A 72 -7.98 13.10 3.67
CA LEU A 72 -6.77 12.31 3.93
C LEU A 72 -5.90 12.19 2.67
N VAL A 73 -6.49 11.76 1.56
CA VAL A 73 -5.75 11.62 0.30
C VAL A 73 -5.28 12.98 -0.21
N SER A 74 -6.07 14.05 -0.09
CA SER A 74 -5.63 15.41 -0.42
C SER A 74 -4.40 15.82 0.39
N ALA A 75 -4.41 15.61 1.71
CA ALA A 75 -3.27 15.94 2.56
C ALA A 75 -1.99 15.22 2.10
N LEU A 76 -2.10 13.95 1.72
CA LEU A 76 -0.98 13.19 1.17
C LEU A 76 -0.55 13.67 -0.23
N VAL A 77 -1.48 14.08 -1.09
CA VAL A 77 -1.18 14.66 -2.42
C VAL A 77 -0.50 16.02 -2.27
N ASP A 78 -0.91 16.82 -1.29
CA ASP A 78 -0.36 18.15 -1.01
C ASP A 78 1.02 18.06 -0.33
N ALA A 79 1.35 16.92 0.29
CA ALA A 79 2.67 16.60 0.83
C ALA A 79 3.76 16.40 -0.25
N ASP A 80 3.33 16.16 -1.50
CA ASP A 80 4.18 15.99 -2.67
C ASP A 80 5.30 14.94 -2.46
N GLY A 81 4.93 13.81 -1.85
CA GLY A 81 5.84 12.69 -1.59
C GLY A 81 6.64 12.80 -0.29
N THR A 82 6.50 13.90 0.45
CA THR A 82 7.09 14.05 1.78
C THR A 82 6.37 13.14 2.78
N PRO A 83 7.08 12.31 3.56
CA PRO A 83 6.47 11.50 4.61
C PRO A 83 5.80 12.36 5.69
N ILE A 84 4.51 12.11 5.93
CA ILE A 84 3.72 12.75 7.00
C ILE A 84 3.47 11.76 8.13
N SER A 85 3.67 12.21 9.37
CA SER A 85 3.36 11.40 10.56
C SER A 85 1.86 11.08 10.67
N GLY A 86 1.51 9.93 11.25
CA GLY A 86 0.10 9.59 11.48
C GLY A 86 -0.67 10.62 12.33
N ASP A 87 -0.01 11.32 13.25
CA ASP A 87 -0.66 12.33 14.08
C ASP A 87 -0.96 13.60 13.27
N GLU A 88 0.01 14.09 12.48
CA GLU A 88 -0.16 15.23 11.59
C GLU A 88 -1.21 14.94 10.50
N LEU A 89 -1.17 13.75 9.90
CA LEU A 89 -2.13 13.34 8.89
C LEU A 89 -3.55 13.24 9.47
N ALA A 90 -3.69 12.78 10.72
CA ALA A 90 -4.98 12.75 11.40
C ALA A 90 -5.54 14.16 11.64
N GLU A 91 -4.69 15.10 12.06
CA GLU A 91 -5.07 16.49 12.27
C GLU A 91 -5.53 17.15 10.96
N GLN A 92 -4.72 17.06 9.90
CA GLN A 92 -5.03 17.63 8.58
C GLN A 92 -6.30 17.02 7.98
N ALA A 93 -6.52 15.71 8.16
CA ALA A 93 -7.71 15.02 7.65
C ALA A 93 -8.96 15.17 8.54
N GLY A 94 -8.83 15.76 9.74
CA GLY A 94 -9.92 15.91 10.71
C GLY A 94 -10.36 14.59 11.37
N ILE A 95 -9.45 13.64 11.56
CA ILE A 95 -9.71 12.32 12.12
C ILE A 95 -9.64 12.37 13.65
N LYS A 96 -10.80 12.22 14.30
CA LYS A 96 -10.95 12.34 15.76
C LYS A 96 -10.17 11.31 16.59
N ASN A 97 -9.79 10.17 15.99
CA ASN A 97 -9.12 9.07 16.68
C ASN A 97 -7.58 9.14 16.58
N GLY A 98 -7.02 10.28 16.15
CA GLY A 98 -5.57 10.49 16.03
C GLY A 98 -4.88 9.49 15.08
N LYS A 99 -3.58 9.24 15.27
CA LYS A 99 -2.80 8.30 14.45
C LYS A 99 -3.40 6.90 14.32
N SER A 100 -4.04 6.39 15.37
CA SER A 100 -4.68 5.07 15.35
C SER A 100 -5.87 5.01 14.39
N GLY A 101 -6.51 6.16 14.11
CA GLY A 101 -7.58 6.27 13.13
C GLY A 101 -7.11 6.30 11.68
N VAL A 102 -5.85 6.68 11.42
CA VAL A 102 -5.32 6.84 10.05
C VAL A 102 -5.24 5.52 9.32
N ALA A 103 -4.66 4.48 9.93
CA ALA A 103 -4.59 3.15 9.31
C ALA A 103 -5.98 2.59 8.97
N GLY A 104 -6.97 2.81 9.85
CA GLY A 104 -8.35 2.42 9.61
C GLY A 104 -9.03 3.24 8.50
N ALA A 105 -8.79 4.55 8.47
CA ALA A 105 -9.31 5.45 7.44
C ALA A 105 -8.75 5.14 6.05
N LEU A 106 -7.48 4.73 5.99
CA LEU A 106 -6.79 4.28 4.79
C LEU A 106 -7.28 2.90 4.29
N GLY A 107 -7.81 2.04 5.18
CA GLY A 107 -8.36 0.75 4.76
C GLY A 107 -9.47 0.84 3.70
N TRP A 108 -10.30 1.89 3.71
CA TRP A 108 -11.37 2.08 2.73
C TRP A 108 -10.88 2.48 1.33
N PRO A 109 -9.99 3.49 1.17
CA PRO A 109 -9.29 3.72 -0.09
C PRO A 109 -8.60 2.48 -0.69
N GLY A 110 -8.01 1.64 0.16
CA GLY A 110 -7.36 0.39 -0.27
C GLY A 110 -8.34 -0.57 -0.93
N ARG A 111 -9.53 -0.73 -0.35
CA ARG A 111 -10.60 -1.56 -0.93
C ARG A 111 -11.05 -1.06 -2.31
N HIS A 112 -11.14 0.24 -2.52
CA HIS A 112 -11.52 0.80 -3.83
C HIS A 112 -10.41 0.66 -4.87
N SER A 113 -9.15 0.72 -4.45
CA SER A 113 -8.00 0.44 -5.31
C SER A 113 -8.03 -1.01 -5.81
N PHE A 114 -8.31 -1.95 -4.92
CA PHE A 114 -8.50 -3.35 -5.28
C PHE A 114 -9.68 -3.58 -6.22
N ALA A 115 -10.78 -2.84 -6.04
CA ALA A 115 -11.95 -2.94 -6.91
C ALA A 115 -11.67 -2.50 -8.36
N VAL A 116 -10.64 -1.67 -8.59
CA VAL A 116 -10.15 -1.29 -9.92
C VAL A 116 -8.91 -2.09 -10.36
N ASN A 117 -8.64 -3.23 -9.71
CA ASN A 117 -7.53 -4.13 -10.02
C ASN A 117 -6.15 -3.44 -9.92
N ARG A 118 -5.97 -2.61 -8.88
CA ARG A 118 -4.69 -1.98 -8.52
C ARG A 118 -4.35 -2.24 -7.06
N THR A 119 -3.07 -2.29 -6.74
CA THR A 119 -2.60 -2.36 -5.36
C THR A 119 -2.94 -1.08 -4.57
N TRP A 120 -2.59 -1.07 -3.27
CA TRP A 120 -2.64 0.13 -2.43
C TRP A 120 -1.86 1.27 -3.11
N PHE A 121 -2.36 2.51 -3.05
CA PHE A 121 -1.69 3.64 -3.71
C PHE A 121 -0.80 4.47 -2.77
N TRP A 122 -0.70 4.09 -1.50
CA TRP A 122 0.11 4.81 -0.51
C TRP A 122 1.14 3.90 0.12
N CYS A 123 2.17 4.55 0.62
CA CYS A 123 3.32 3.96 1.24
C CYS A 123 3.31 4.27 2.74
N TRP A 124 3.99 3.44 3.53
CA TRP A 124 4.20 3.69 4.94
C TRP A 124 5.48 3.06 5.46
N GLU A 125 6.02 3.66 6.52
CA GLU A 125 7.17 3.17 7.28
C GLU A 125 6.96 3.46 8.77
N TYR A 126 7.79 2.84 9.61
CA TYR A 126 7.77 3.03 11.06
C TYR A 126 9.10 3.58 11.60
N PRO A 127 9.54 4.79 11.21
CA PRO A 127 10.68 5.42 11.83
C PRO A 127 10.44 5.57 13.34
N ASP A 128 11.36 5.07 14.15
CA ASP A 128 11.30 5.13 15.62
C ASP A 128 9.98 4.60 16.21
N GLY A 129 9.37 3.62 15.54
CA GLY A 129 8.13 2.97 15.98
C GLY A 129 6.85 3.76 15.72
N ASN A 130 6.90 4.90 15.02
CA ASN A 130 5.72 5.68 14.65
C ASN A 130 5.47 5.61 13.14
N ALA A 131 4.22 5.41 12.73
CA ALA A 131 3.87 5.34 11.33
C ALA A 131 4.00 6.70 10.62
N VAL A 132 4.69 6.72 9.49
CA VAL A 132 4.69 7.82 8.52
C VAL A 132 4.12 7.33 7.20
N TYR A 133 3.47 8.21 6.44
CA TYR A 133 2.74 7.88 5.21
C TYR A 133 3.13 8.85 4.10
N TRP A 134 3.20 8.35 2.87
CA TRP A 134 3.41 9.17 1.67
C TRP A 134 2.79 8.52 0.44
N LEU A 135 2.86 9.21 -0.71
CA LEU A 135 2.47 8.72 -2.03
C LEU A 135 3.66 8.80 -2.97
N ASP A 136 3.71 7.91 -3.96
CA ASP A 136 4.66 8.00 -5.05
C ASP A 136 4.24 9.07 -6.07
N GLU A 137 5.20 9.64 -6.79
CA GLU A 137 4.99 10.75 -7.75
C GLU A 137 3.86 10.47 -8.77
N VAL A 138 3.84 9.25 -9.32
CA VAL A 138 2.79 8.82 -10.26
C VAL A 138 1.41 8.90 -9.62
N VAL A 139 1.27 8.41 -8.38
CA VAL A 139 -0.01 8.42 -7.68
C VAL A 139 -0.43 9.84 -7.33
N ILE A 140 0.52 10.69 -6.90
CA ILE A 140 0.26 12.10 -6.58
C ILE A 140 -0.38 12.78 -7.77
N GLU A 141 0.21 12.63 -8.96
CA GLU A 141 -0.30 13.29 -10.16
C GLU A 141 -1.68 12.77 -10.57
N LEU A 142 -1.90 11.45 -10.53
CA LEU A 142 -3.20 10.84 -10.84
C LEU A 142 -4.32 11.37 -9.91
N PHE A 143 -4.07 11.39 -8.60
CA PHE A 143 -5.07 11.82 -7.63
C PHE A 143 -5.22 13.34 -7.58
N ARG A 144 -4.19 14.11 -7.95
CA ARG A 144 -4.29 15.56 -8.17
C ARG A 144 -5.21 15.88 -9.34
N GLN A 145 -5.04 15.20 -10.47
CA GLN A 145 -5.94 15.35 -11.63
C GLN A 145 -7.38 14.93 -11.27
N ALA A 146 -7.54 13.80 -10.58
CA ALA A 146 -8.85 13.32 -10.17
C ALA A 146 -9.56 14.26 -9.18
N ARG A 147 -8.81 14.91 -8.28
CA ARG A 147 -9.31 15.93 -7.37
C ARG A 147 -9.80 17.17 -8.11
N ASP A 148 -8.99 17.64 -9.05
CA ASP A 148 -9.22 18.90 -9.77
C ASP A 148 -10.25 18.73 -10.92
N GLY A 149 -10.67 17.51 -11.22
CA GLY A 149 -11.65 17.19 -12.25
C GLY A 149 -11.09 17.31 -13.68
N LYS A 150 -9.79 17.10 -13.84
CA LYS A 150 -9.08 17.12 -15.13
C LYS A 150 -9.03 15.73 -15.77
#